data_AF-A0A959P2Q5-F1
#
_entry.id   AF-A0A959P2Q5-F1
#
_cell.length_a   1.000
_cell.length_b   1.000
_cell.length_c   1.000
_cell.angle_alpha   90.00
_cell.angle_beta   90.00
_cell.angle_gamma   90.00
#
_symmetry.space_group_name_H-M   'P 1'
#
loop_
_entity.id
_entity.type
_entity.pdbx_description
1 polymer ?
#
loop_
_entity_poly.entity_id
_entity_poly.type
_entity_poly.pdbx_seq_one_letter_code
_entity_poly.pdbx_strand_id
1 'polypeptide(L)'
;VYPNANHALRVLTQDISNQKPTLSLVPGVFSQDIPRYSLLAREIDPKTNKMKDLTIYDYSSAQSFNVVTAKRGEIYFTADRKKLILNLFDGEIHTSNVNDFKPYRKLEFKNHKIAMDADQFSLSESAGGGRRGDRELSAGAILGLVDSVSKLNDLEIKRLDSRINSDFIKDTTHFFPVEKRQQSIKITLYHVEDKIRAARNALTPMLRRIENNHKKMNSYWVEIHKKYSIPFACIVFVLIGAPLGTMTRKGGLGVAAAISLGFFLVYWAFLIGGEKLSDRGLLSPFWGTWTANIVLGILGIVLVRKSAKERVELNFDFLKKFIPKSWRNTSENN
;
A
#
# COMPACT_ATOMS: atom_id res chain seq x y z
N VAL A 1 11.73 3.71 -19.88
CA VAL A 1 12.65 4.29 -18.86
C VAL A 1 12.12 4.13 -17.43
N TYR A 2 10.84 4.48 -17.16
CA TYR A 2 10.25 4.43 -15.82
C TYR A 2 10.38 3.10 -15.03
N PRO A 3 10.17 1.90 -15.63
CA PRO A 3 10.25 0.64 -14.88
C PRO A 3 11.66 0.30 -14.40
N ASN A 4 12.67 0.47 -15.25
CA ASN A 4 14.08 0.19 -14.91
C ASN A 4 14.63 1.21 -13.90
N ALA A 5 14.21 2.48 -14.01
CA ALA A 5 14.58 3.52 -13.05
C ALA A 5 13.98 3.22 -11.66
N ASN A 6 12.70 2.82 -11.59
CA ASN A 6 12.06 2.43 -10.33
C ASN A 6 12.73 1.20 -9.71
N HIS A 7 13.07 0.21 -10.53
CA HIS A 7 13.81 -0.96 -10.07
C HIS A 7 15.20 -0.59 -9.52
N ALA A 8 15.95 0.25 -10.23
CA ALA A 8 17.26 0.71 -9.80
C ALA A 8 17.18 1.53 -8.50
N LEU A 9 16.19 2.43 -8.38
CA LEU A 9 15.94 3.20 -7.17
C LEU A 9 15.62 2.28 -5.98
N ARG A 10 14.83 1.22 -6.18
CA ARG A 10 14.54 0.26 -5.12
C ARG A 10 15.79 -0.50 -4.68
N VAL A 11 16.58 -1.00 -5.63
CA VAL A 11 17.85 -1.69 -5.31
C VAL A 11 18.76 -0.76 -4.51
N LEU A 12 18.91 0.49 -4.95
CA LEU A 12 19.70 1.49 -4.24
C LEU A 12 19.15 1.78 -2.83
N THR A 13 17.83 1.92 -2.70
CA THR A 13 17.18 2.16 -1.39
C THR A 13 17.41 0.97 -0.45
N GLN A 14 17.32 -0.25 -0.96
CA GLN A 14 17.62 -1.46 -0.20
C GLN A 14 19.09 -1.50 0.22
N ASP A 15 20.02 -1.19 -0.68
CA ASP A 15 21.45 -1.17 -0.36
C ASP A 15 21.79 -0.07 0.67
N ILE A 16 21.19 1.12 0.56
CA ILE A 16 21.31 2.19 1.56
C ILE A 16 20.77 1.74 2.92
N SER A 17 19.59 1.13 2.96
CA SER A 17 18.99 0.61 4.20
C SER A 17 19.87 -0.45 4.86
N ASN A 18 20.42 -1.37 4.06
CA ASN A 18 21.35 -2.39 4.53
C ASN A 18 22.67 -1.79 5.05
N GLN A 19 23.18 -0.74 4.41
CA GLN A 19 24.43 -0.10 4.82
C GLN A 19 24.23 0.84 6.04
N LYS A 20 23.02 1.40 6.19
CA LYS A 20 22.67 2.39 7.21
C LYS A 20 21.37 2.02 7.92
N PRO A 21 21.35 0.94 8.72
CA PRO A 21 20.16 0.53 9.47
C PRO A 21 19.66 1.57 10.48
N THR A 22 20.50 2.53 10.89
CA THR A 22 20.08 3.64 11.75
C THR A 22 19.23 4.69 11.05
N LEU A 23 19.11 4.65 9.71
CA LEU A 23 18.40 5.67 8.93
C LEU A 23 16.88 5.64 9.12
N SER A 24 16.34 4.49 9.55
CA SER A 24 14.93 4.36 9.94
C SER A 24 14.65 4.85 11.37
N LEU A 25 15.69 5.04 12.20
CA LEU A 25 15.53 5.39 13.61
C LEU A 25 15.52 6.91 13.81
N VAL A 26 14.60 7.38 14.66
CA VAL A 26 14.51 8.79 15.03
C VAL A 26 15.17 9.02 16.40
N PRO A 27 16.16 9.92 16.52
CA PRO A 27 16.77 10.24 17.82
C PRO A 27 15.74 10.70 18.86
N GLY A 28 15.85 10.16 20.08
CA GLY A 28 15.00 10.53 21.21
C GLY A 28 13.58 9.95 21.18
N VAL A 29 13.25 9.12 20.19
CA VAL A 29 11.94 8.47 20.05
C VAL A 29 12.11 6.95 20.19
N PHE A 30 11.15 6.30 20.85
CA PHE A 30 11.09 4.84 20.88
C PHE A 30 10.67 4.32 19.50
N SER A 31 11.57 3.59 18.84
CA SER A 31 11.26 2.80 17.64
C SER A 31 10.75 1.42 18.03
N GLN A 32 9.71 0.96 17.33
CA GLN A 32 9.16 -0.40 17.39
C GLN A 32 9.38 -1.14 16.07
N ASP A 33 10.27 -0.63 15.21
CA ASP A 33 10.57 -1.22 13.91
C ASP A 33 11.33 -2.55 14.04
N ILE A 34 11.85 -2.83 15.23
CA ILE A 34 12.50 -4.08 15.59
C ILE A 34 11.46 -5.00 16.25
N PRO A 35 11.11 -6.16 15.67
CA PRO A 35 10.17 -7.08 16.28
C PRO A 35 10.63 -7.53 17.65
N ARG A 36 9.71 -7.47 18.62
CA ARG A 36 9.93 -7.88 20.02
C ARG A 36 10.97 -7.04 20.77
N TYR A 37 11.42 -5.92 20.22
CA TYR A 37 12.25 -4.95 20.93
C TYR A 37 11.69 -3.54 20.74
N SER A 38 11.74 -2.71 21.77
CA SER A 38 11.57 -1.27 21.60
C SER A 38 12.87 -0.57 21.93
N LEU A 39 13.43 0.14 20.94
CA LEU A 39 14.72 0.78 21.03
C LEU A 39 14.54 2.29 21.05
N LEU A 40 15.17 2.94 22.02
CA LEU A 40 15.40 4.39 22.04
C LEU A 40 16.90 4.64 22.07
N ALA A 41 17.36 5.51 21.19
CA ALA A 41 18.71 6.08 21.22
C ALA A 41 18.58 7.60 21.28
N ARG A 42 19.28 8.24 22.24
CA ARG A 42 19.22 9.70 22.40
C ARG A 42 19.96 10.43 21.28
N GLU A 43 21.11 9.89 20.90
CA GLU A 43 21.91 10.37 19.77
C GLU A 43 22.14 9.23 18.78
N ILE A 44 22.04 9.54 17.49
CA ILE A 44 22.29 8.60 16.40
C ILE A 44 23.18 9.31 15.39
N ASP A 45 24.31 8.72 15.04
CA ASP A 45 25.14 9.14 13.93
C ASP A 45 24.84 8.26 12.70
N PRO A 46 24.08 8.78 11.72
CA PRO A 46 23.69 8.02 10.52
C PRO A 46 24.85 7.79 9.54
N LYS A 47 26.02 8.42 9.73
CA LYS A 47 27.21 8.16 8.90
C LYS A 47 27.98 6.94 9.38
N THR A 48 28.03 6.72 10.70
CA THR A 48 28.83 5.65 11.30
C THR A 48 28.00 4.51 11.90
N ASN A 49 26.66 4.59 11.85
CA ASN A 49 25.73 3.65 12.52
C ASN A 49 25.95 3.53 14.04
N LYS A 50 26.50 4.58 14.66
CA LYS A 50 26.77 4.61 16.10
C LYS A 50 25.66 5.35 16.81
N MET A 51 25.33 4.87 18.00
CA MET A 51 24.26 5.40 18.84
C MET A 51 24.80 5.64 20.25
N LYS A 52 24.22 6.60 20.96
CA LYS A 52 24.52 6.86 22.38
C LYS A 52 23.25 6.90 23.22
N ASP A 53 23.43 6.58 24.49
CA ASP A 53 22.36 6.49 25.50
C ASP A 53 21.19 5.65 24.99
N LEU A 54 21.45 4.36 24.83
CA LEU A 54 20.47 3.40 24.34
C LEU A 54 19.66 2.84 25.51
N THR A 55 18.35 2.75 25.30
CA THR A 55 17.41 2.01 26.15
C THR A 55 16.63 1.04 25.27
N ILE A 56 16.66 -0.23 25.64
CA ILE A 56 16.04 -1.30 24.87
C ILE A 56 15.12 -2.08 25.79
N TYR A 57 13.85 -2.15 25.44
CA TYR A 57 12.90 -3.06 26.05
C TYR A 57 12.87 -4.34 25.24
N ASP A 58 13.12 -5.48 25.89
CA ASP A 58 13.08 -6.80 25.28
C ASP A 58 11.77 -7.51 25.66
N TYR A 59 10.91 -7.70 24.67
CA TYR A 59 9.62 -8.39 24.74
C TYR A 59 9.70 -9.84 24.21
N SER A 60 10.89 -10.42 24.11
CA SER A 60 11.08 -11.78 23.58
C SER A 60 10.46 -12.87 24.47
N SER A 61 10.29 -12.60 25.77
CA SER A 61 9.70 -13.49 26.76
C SER A 61 8.45 -12.86 27.39
N ALA A 62 7.36 -13.63 27.46
CA ALA A 62 6.12 -13.18 28.11
C ALA A 62 6.18 -13.24 29.65
N GLN A 63 7.21 -13.89 30.21
CA GLN A 63 7.31 -14.15 31.66
C GLN A 63 8.31 -13.23 32.37
N SER A 64 9.14 -12.50 31.63
CA SER A 64 10.17 -11.63 32.17
C SER A 64 10.19 -10.28 31.47
N PHE A 65 10.29 -9.21 32.24
CA PHE A 65 10.56 -7.88 31.75
C PHE A 65 12.07 -7.64 31.74
N ASN A 66 12.63 -7.44 30.55
CA ASN A 66 14.05 -7.19 30.35
C ASN A 66 14.25 -5.77 29.80
N VAL A 67 15.04 -4.96 30.51
CA VAL A 67 15.47 -3.63 30.05
C VAL A 67 16.98 -3.64 29.93
N VAL A 68 17.48 -3.30 28.75
CA VAL A 68 18.91 -3.14 28.50
C VAL A 68 19.20 -1.66 28.32
N THR A 69 20.11 -1.11 29.12
CA THR A 69 20.63 0.24 28.94
C THR A 69 22.10 0.18 28.54
N ALA A 70 22.56 1.08 27.68
CA ALA A 70 23.95 1.12 27.25
C ALA A 70 24.40 2.55 26.92
N LYS A 71 25.64 2.90 27.27
CA LYS A 71 26.19 4.24 26.94
C LYS A 71 26.43 4.40 25.45
N ARG A 72 26.87 3.35 24.77
CA ARG A 72 27.17 3.36 23.34
C ARG A 72 26.66 2.08 22.68
N GLY A 73 26.30 2.19 21.40
CA GLY A 73 25.86 1.06 20.62
C GLY A 73 26.16 1.24 19.14
N GLU A 74 26.22 0.14 18.42
CA GLU A 74 26.40 0.09 16.97
C GLU A 74 25.51 -0.99 16.39
N ILE A 75 24.85 -0.69 15.26
CA ILE A 75 23.94 -1.61 14.60
C ILE A 75 24.35 -1.86 13.16
N TYR A 76 24.39 -3.12 12.75
CA TYR A 76 24.82 -3.53 11.40
C TYR A 76 24.26 -4.90 11.02
N PHE A 77 24.17 -5.19 9.72
CA PHE A 77 23.80 -6.52 9.23
C PHE A 77 25.02 -7.44 9.12
N THR A 78 24.81 -8.74 9.31
CA THR A 78 25.82 -9.76 9.01
C THR A 78 26.17 -9.78 7.52
N ALA A 79 27.34 -10.32 7.16
CA ALA A 79 27.80 -10.40 5.76
C ALA A 79 26.82 -11.17 4.85
N ASP A 80 26.15 -12.17 5.39
CA ASP A 80 25.11 -12.96 4.72
C ASP A 80 23.71 -12.30 4.74
N ARG A 81 23.58 -11.12 5.37
CA ARG A 81 22.36 -10.31 5.49
C ARG A 81 21.18 -11.02 6.18
N LYS A 82 21.43 -12.11 6.89
CA LYS A 82 20.37 -12.87 7.58
C LYS A 82 20.08 -12.38 8.99
N LYS A 83 21.04 -11.67 9.61
CA LYS A 83 20.88 -11.16 10.97
C LYS A 83 21.23 -9.68 11.07
N LEU A 84 20.48 -8.98 11.91
CA LEU A 84 20.79 -7.64 12.38
C LEU A 84 21.47 -7.76 13.75
N ILE A 85 22.66 -7.19 13.89
CA ILE A 85 23.45 -7.24 15.11
C ILE A 85 23.46 -5.86 15.74
N LEU A 86 23.05 -5.78 17.00
CA LEU A 86 23.19 -4.62 17.86
C LEU A 86 24.28 -4.89 18.89
N ASN A 87 25.45 -4.30 18.68
CA ASN A 87 26.54 -4.30 19.65
C ASN A 87 26.32 -3.17 20.65
N LEU A 88 26.33 -3.48 21.93
CA LEU A 88 26.13 -2.55 23.04
C LEU A 88 27.38 -2.53 23.91
N PHE A 89 27.75 -1.34 24.35
CA PHE A 89 28.97 -1.08 25.10
C PHE A 89 28.65 -0.34 26.40
N ASP A 90 29.27 -0.81 27.48
CA ASP A 90 29.20 -0.23 28.83
C ASP A 90 27.76 0.01 29.28
N GLY A 91 27.08 -1.07 29.69
CA GLY A 91 25.65 -1.05 29.97
C GLY A 91 25.21 -2.04 31.04
N GLU A 92 23.91 -2.05 31.27
CA GLU A 92 23.25 -2.81 32.33
C GLU A 92 22.00 -3.51 31.79
N ILE A 93 21.79 -4.76 32.20
CA ILE A 93 20.57 -5.54 31.92
C ILE A 93 19.80 -5.68 33.22
N HIS A 94 18.55 -5.25 33.19
CA HIS A 94 17.61 -5.29 34.30
C HIS A 94 16.56 -6.33 33.96
N THR A 95 16.51 -7.43 34.72
CA THR A 95 15.51 -8.50 34.55
C THR A 95 14.62 -8.56 35.78
N SER A 96 13.31 -8.58 35.56
CA SER A 96 12.28 -8.84 36.58
C SER A 96 11.26 -9.84 36.05
N ASN A 97 10.63 -10.62 36.93
CA ASN A 97 9.47 -11.43 36.55
C ASN A 97 8.23 -10.54 36.46
N VAL A 98 7.33 -10.84 35.51
CA VAL A 98 6.07 -10.11 35.31
C VAL A 98 5.09 -10.34 36.47
N ASN A 99 5.11 -11.52 37.07
CA ASN A 99 4.17 -11.90 38.13
C ASN A 99 4.69 -11.68 39.55
N ASP A 100 6.01 -11.51 39.72
CA ASP A 100 6.64 -11.20 41.01
C ASP A 100 7.82 -10.25 40.79
N PHE A 101 7.69 -9.02 41.26
CA PHE A 101 8.73 -7.99 41.13
C PHE A 101 9.88 -8.14 42.15
N LYS A 102 9.77 -9.08 43.11
CA LYS A 102 10.79 -9.29 44.14
C LYS A 102 12.11 -9.86 43.60
N PRO A 103 12.13 -10.89 42.73
CA PRO A 103 13.35 -11.34 42.09
C PRO A 103 13.79 -10.35 41.00
N TYR A 104 14.52 -9.31 41.40
CA TYR A 104 15.17 -8.37 40.51
C TYR A 104 16.64 -8.74 40.32
N ARG A 105 17.07 -8.85 39.06
CA ARG A 105 18.46 -9.13 38.70
C ARG A 105 19.01 -8.00 37.84
N LYS A 106 20.12 -7.42 38.28
CA LYS A 106 20.93 -6.49 37.50
C LYS A 106 22.22 -7.18 37.06
N LEU A 107 22.55 -7.07 35.78
CA LEU A 107 23.81 -7.56 35.21
C LEU A 107 24.51 -6.41 34.50
N GLU A 108 25.76 -6.14 34.87
CA GLU A 108 26.59 -5.13 34.21
C GLU A 108 27.45 -5.79 33.14
N PHE A 109 27.59 -5.15 31.98
CA PHE A 109 28.39 -5.65 30.88
C PHE A 109 29.27 -4.57 30.27
N LYS A 110 30.48 -4.96 29.86
CA LYS A 110 31.34 -4.13 29.00
C LYS A 110 30.92 -4.22 27.54
N ASN A 111 30.62 -5.43 27.06
CA ASN A 111 30.17 -5.70 25.71
C ASN A 111 28.99 -6.67 25.77
N HIS A 112 27.90 -6.32 25.09
CA HIS A 112 26.76 -7.21 24.91
C HIS A 112 26.30 -7.16 23.45
N LYS A 113 25.90 -8.31 22.90
CA LYS A 113 25.43 -8.41 21.51
C LYS A 113 24.02 -8.96 21.49
N ILE A 114 23.13 -8.24 20.83
CA ILE A 114 21.78 -8.72 20.52
C ILE A 114 21.76 -9.05 19.03
N ALA A 115 21.41 -10.28 18.70
CA ALA A 115 21.27 -10.74 17.32
C ALA A 115 19.79 -10.99 17.02
N MET A 116 19.30 -10.36 15.96
CA MET A 116 17.91 -10.42 15.53
C MET A 116 17.86 -10.97 14.10
N ASP A 117 16.78 -11.63 13.74
CA ASP A 117 16.59 -12.05 12.34
C ASP A 117 16.30 -10.82 11.47
N ALA A 118 17.00 -10.73 10.34
CA ALA A 118 16.94 -9.58 9.44
C ALA A 118 15.72 -9.57 8.53
N ASP A 119 15.06 -10.73 8.38
CA ASP A 119 13.87 -10.92 7.55
C ASP A 119 12.72 -9.99 7.92
N GLN A 120 12.70 -9.52 9.17
CA GLN A 120 11.67 -8.62 9.71
C GLN A 120 12.11 -7.15 9.79
N PHE A 121 13.37 -6.82 9.51
CA PHE A 121 13.89 -5.42 9.51
C PHE A 121 13.89 -4.79 8.11
N SER A 122 13.33 -5.45 7.09
CA SER A 122 13.09 -4.78 5.81
C SER A 122 12.15 -3.61 6.05
N LEU A 123 12.60 -2.37 5.78
CA LEU A 123 11.79 -1.14 5.84
C LEU A 123 10.34 -1.44 5.47
N SER A 124 9.48 -1.33 6.49
CA SER A 124 8.05 -1.54 6.44
C SER A 124 7.35 -0.42 5.66
N GLU A 125 7.68 -0.25 4.38
CA GLU A 125 6.77 0.29 3.38
C GLU A 125 6.69 -0.71 2.22
N SER A 126 5.60 -1.47 2.19
CA SER A 126 5.21 -2.36 1.07
C SER A 126 6.18 -3.50 0.73
N ALA A 127 6.95 -4.02 1.69
CA ALA A 127 7.68 -5.27 1.56
C ALA A 127 6.73 -6.48 1.61
N GLY A 128 5.80 -6.56 0.64
CA GLY A 128 5.30 -7.85 0.20
C GLY A 128 6.49 -8.61 -0.39
N GLY A 129 6.97 -9.61 0.34
CA GLY A 129 8.09 -10.44 -0.09
C GLY A 129 7.87 -10.99 -1.49
N GLY A 130 8.83 -10.69 -2.39
CA GLY A 130 8.93 -11.32 -3.70
C GLY A 130 8.25 -10.55 -4.84
N ARG A 131 9.00 -10.43 -5.94
CA ARG A 131 8.62 -9.85 -7.25
C ARG A 131 8.67 -8.32 -7.28
N ARG A 132 9.11 -7.78 -8.42
CA ARG A 132 9.08 -6.34 -8.73
C ARG A 132 7.69 -5.80 -8.46
N GLY A 133 7.55 -4.70 -7.70
CA GLY A 133 6.25 -4.07 -7.49
C GLY A 133 5.64 -3.69 -8.82
N ASP A 134 4.31 -3.65 -8.92
CA ASP A 134 3.58 -3.46 -10.19
C ASP A 134 4.11 -2.23 -10.97
N ARG A 135 4.40 -1.15 -10.23
CA ARG A 135 4.98 0.12 -10.72
C ARG A 135 6.39 0.00 -11.32
N GLU A 136 7.11 -1.09 -11.07
CA GLU A 136 8.45 -1.40 -11.57
C GLU A 136 8.43 -2.34 -12.79
N LEU A 137 7.27 -2.86 -13.17
CA LEU A 137 7.12 -3.76 -14.31
C LEU A 137 6.76 -2.99 -15.60
N SER A 138 7.20 -3.52 -16.73
CA SER A 138 6.73 -3.05 -18.04
C SER A 138 5.28 -3.51 -18.26
N ALA A 139 4.52 -2.81 -19.12
CA ALA A 139 3.16 -3.21 -19.45
C ALA A 139 3.09 -4.67 -19.95
N GLY A 140 4.04 -5.09 -20.79
CA GLY A 140 4.14 -6.48 -21.27
C GLY A 140 4.43 -7.49 -20.16
N ALA A 141 5.27 -7.15 -19.18
CA ALA A 141 5.52 -8.02 -18.04
C ALA A 141 4.27 -8.16 -17.15
N ILE A 142 3.52 -7.07 -16.94
CA ILE A 142 2.25 -7.09 -16.20
C ILE A 142 1.20 -7.92 -16.95
N LEU A 143 1.12 -7.83 -18.28
CA LEU A 143 0.23 -8.69 -19.08
C LEU A 143 0.54 -10.17 -18.87
N GLY A 144 1.82 -10.56 -18.86
CA GLY A 144 2.20 -11.94 -18.51
C GLY A 144 1.79 -12.36 -17.10
N LEU A 145 1.74 -11.42 -16.14
CA LEU A 145 1.20 -11.68 -14.80
C LEU A 145 -0.32 -11.84 -14.82
N VAL A 146 -1.04 -11.00 -15.56
CA VAL A 146 -2.48 -11.10 -15.75
C VAL A 146 -2.84 -12.47 -16.32
N ASP A 147 -2.15 -12.92 -17.37
CA ASP A 147 -2.35 -14.25 -17.97
C ASP A 147 -2.08 -15.37 -16.97
N SER A 148 -1.03 -15.24 -16.18
CA SER A 148 -0.67 -16.21 -15.14
C SER A 148 -1.73 -16.28 -14.04
N VAL A 149 -2.21 -15.13 -13.55
CA VAL A 149 -3.25 -15.04 -12.51
C VAL A 149 -4.59 -15.53 -13.05
N SER A 150 -4.93 -15.19 -14.30
CA SER A 150 -6.15 -15.65 -14.97
C SER A 150 -6.20 -17.18 -15.05
N LYS A 151 -5.12 -17.81 -15.54
CA LYS A 151 -4.99 -19.28 -15.56
C LYS A 151 -5.12 -19.91 -14.18
N LEU A 152 -4.49 -19.32 -13.16
CA LEU A 152 -4.63 -19.81 -11.78
C LEU A 152 -6.07 -19.68 -11.28
N ASN A 153 -6.74 -18.57 -11.60
CA ASN A 153 -8.12 -18.35 -11.21
C ASN A 153 -9.07 -19.36 -11.88
N ASP A 154 -8.87 -19.66 -13.16
CA ASP A 154 -9.64 -20.69 -13.88
C ASP A 154 -9.47 -22.08 -13.26
N LEU A 155 -8.25 -22.42 -12.82
CA LEU A 155 -7.99 -23.68 -12.13
C LEU A 155 -8.69 -23.72 -10.76
N GLU A 156 -8.72 -22.61 -10.01
CA GLU A 156 -9.44 -22.53 -8.75
C GLU A 156 -10.96 -22.65 -8.95
N ILE A 157 -11.52 -22.03 -9.99
CA ILE A 157 -12.94 -22.17 -10.35
C ILE A 157 -13.26 -23.63 -10.70
N LYS A 158 -12.45 -24.29 -11.54
CA LYS A 158 -12.64 -25.71 -11.86
C LYS A 158 -12.58 -26.62 -10.63
N ARG A 159 -11.68 -26.32 -9.68
CA ARG A 159 -11.60 -27.05 -8.40
C ARG A 159 -12.83 -26.82 -7.54
N LEU A 160 -13.31 -25.58 -7.47
CA LEU A 160 -14.52 -25.22 -6.76
C LEU A 160 -15.73 -25.96 -7.33
N ASP A 161 -15.92 -25.94 -8.64
CA ASP A 161 -17.00 -26.65 -9.33
C ASP A 161 -16.95 -28.16 -9.06
N SER A 162 -15.76 -28.75 -9.16
CA SER A 162 -15.56 -30.17 -8.88
C SER A 162 -15.93 -30.54 -7.44
N ARG A 163 -15.62 -29.66 -6.49
CA ARG A 163 -15.89 -29.85 -5.05
C ARG A 163 -17.34 -29.62 -4.69
N ILE A 164 -18.00 -28.64 -5.32
CA ILE A 164 -19.45 -28.45 -5.19
C ILE A 164 -20.18 -29.70 -5.72
N ASN A 165 -19.78 -30.21 -6.88
CA ASN A 165 -20.37 -31.40 -7.47
C ASN A 165 -20.17 -32.65 -6.59
N SER A 166 -18.99 -32.81 -5.97
CA SER A 166 -18.71 -33.96 -5.09
C SER A 166 -19.48 -33.89 -3.76
N ASP A 167 -19.57 -32.70 -3.16
CA ASP A 167 -20.06 -32.53 -1.80
C ASP A 167 -21.59 -32.35 -1.73
N PHE A 168 -22.22 -31.87 -2.83
CA PHE A 168 -23.65 -31.50 -2.82
C PHE A 168 -24.50 -32.19 -3.89
N ILE A 169 -23.95 -32.59 -5.04
CA ILE A 169 -24.76 -33.16 -6.15
C ILE A 169 -24.80 -34.69 -6.09
N LYS A 170 -23.79 -35.34 -5.51
CA LYS A 170 -23.83 -36.79 -5.29
C LYS A 170 -24.77 -37.12 -4.14
N ASP A 171 -25.88 -37.78 -4.47
CA ASP A 171 -26.85 -38.25 -3.49
C ASP A 171 -26.18 -39.25 -2.54
N THR A 172 -25.97 -38.83 -1.28
CA THR A 172 -25.36 -39.65 -0.22
C THR A 172 -26.41 -40.23 0.74
N THR A 173 -27.71 -40.08 0.43
CA THR A 173 -28.81 -40.59 1.27
C THR A 173 -28.91 -42.12 1.26
N HIS A 174 -28.31 -42.79 0.26
CA HIS A 174 -28.31 -44.26 0.13
C HIS A 174 -27.45 -45.02 1.16
N PHE A 175 -26.69 -44.35 2.02
CA PHE A 175 -25.77 -45.00 2.97
C PHE A 175 -26.35 -45.29 4.37
N PHE A 176 -27.63 -44.99 4.63
CA PHE A 176 -28.24 -45.25 5.94
C PHE A 176 -29.22 -46.43 5.86
N PRO A 177 -28.85 -47.63 6.37
CA PRO A 177 -29.82 -48.71 6.54
C PRO A 177 -30.94 -48.24 7.47
N VAL A 178 -32.16 -48.33 6.96
CA VAL A 178 -33.39 -47.72 7.50
C VAL A 178 -33.85 -48.35 8.83
N GLU A 179 -33.20 -49.41 9.28
CA GLU A 179 -33.69 -50.32 10.32
C GLU A 179 -33.48 -49.86 11.77
N LYS A 180 -32.74 -48.79 12.05
CA LYS A 180 -32.55 -48.25 13.42
C LYS A 180 -33.02 -46.80 13.59
N ARG A 181 -34.26 -46.54 13.17
CA ARG A 181 -34.87 -45.19 13.10
C ARG A 181 -35.12 -44.49 14.45
N GLN A 182 -34.92 -45.18 15.59
CA GLN A 182 -35.22 -44.63 16.93
C GLN A 182 -34.00 -44.09 17.69
N GLN A 183 -32.77 -44.30 17.21
CA GLN A 183 -31.56 -43.76 17.85
C GLN A 183 -31.22 -42.36 17.32
N SER A 184 -32.13 -41.45 17.67
CA SER A 184 -32.02 -39.99 17.73
C SER A 184 -31.84 -39.22 16.40
N ILE A 185 -32.94 -38.59 15.98
CA ILE A 185 -32.97 -37.43 15.08
C ILE A 185 -31.85 -36.43 15.43
N LYS A 186 -31.51 -36.30 16.72
CA LYS A 186 -30.42 -35.45 17.22
C LYS A 186 -29.05 -35.81 16.63
N ILE A 187 -28.66 -37.08 16.55
CA ILE A 187 -27.38 -37.52 15.97
C ILE A 187 -27.36 -37.25 14.46
N THR A 188 -28.46 -37.53 13.77
CA THR A 188 -28.59 -37.21 12.33
C THR A 188 -28.46 -35.71 12.08
N LEU A 189 -29.10 -34.88 12.91
CA LEU A 189 -28.96 -33.42 12.86
C LEU A 189 -27.52 -32.96 13.10
N TYR A 190 -26.81 -33.55 14.06
CA TYR A 190 -25.40 -33.25 14.30
C TYR A 190 -24.51 -33.61 13.10
N HIS A 191 -24.71 -34.76 12.46
CA HIS A 191 -23.95 -35.14 11.26
C HIS A 191 -24.23 -34.23 10.06
N VAL A 192 -25.48 -33.78 9.90
CA VAL A 192 -25.85 -32.80 8.86
C VAL A 192 -25.18 -31.46 9.14
N GLU A 193 -25.24 -30.98 10.38
CA GLU A 193 -24.61 -29.73 10.77
C GLU A 193 -23.09 -29.76 10.58
N ASP A 194 -22.43 -30.86 10.96
CA ASP A 194 -20.99 -31.02 10.79
C ASP A 194 -20.57 -31.05 9.32
N LYS A 195 -21.32 -31.76 8.45
CA LYS A 195 -21.09 -31.72 7.00
C LYS A 195 -21.26 -30.31 6.42
N ILE A 196 -22.30 -29.58 6.82
CA ILE A 196 -22.53 -28.20 6.35
C ILE A 196 -21.39 -27.28 6.81
N ARG A 197 -20.94 -27.42 8.06
CA ARG A 197 -19.80 -26.65 8.60
C ARG A 197 -18.50 -27.00 7.87
N ALA A 198 -18.23 -28.27 7.62
CA ALA A 198 -17.06 -28.73 6.88
C ALA A 198 -17.05 -28.19 5.44
N ALA A 199 -18.20 -28.25 4.75
CA ALA A 199 -18.34 -27.69 3.42
C ALA A 199 -18.15 -26.16 3.40
N ARG A 200 -18.77 -25.44 4.34
CA ARG A 200 -18.55 -23.98 4.49
C ARG A 200 -17.08 -23.65 4.70
N ASN A 201 -16.41 -24.35 5.63
CA ASN A 201 -15.02 -24.10 5.98
C ASN A 201 -14.06 -24.37 4.82
N ALA A 202 -14.43 -25.26 3.90
CA ALA A 202 -13.63 -25.55 2.72
C ALA A 202 -13.97 -24.66 1.51
N LEU A 203 -15.22 -24.25 1.31
CA LEU A 203 -15.62 -23.37 0.21
C LEU A 203 -15.24 -21.90 0.45
N THR A 204 -15.37 -21.42 1.70
CA THR A 204 -15.06 -20.01 2.06
C THR A 204 -13.65 -19.57 1.66
N PRO A 205 -12.56 -20.30 1.97
CA PRO A 205 -11.22 -19.92 1.55
C PRO A 205 -11.03 -19.94 0.03
N MET A 206 -11.69 -20.86 -0.69
CA MET A 206 -11.64 -20.92 -2.15
C MET A 206 -12.29 -19.68 -2.79
N LEU A 207 -13.49 -19.31 -2.33
CA LEU A 207 -14.18 -18.10 -2.78
C LEU A 207 -13.37 -16.83 -2.51
N ARG A 208 -12.80 -16.72 -1.30
CA ARG A 208 -11.91 -15.59 -0.96
C ARG A 208 -10.68 -15.55 -1.86
N ARG A 209 -10.13 -16.70 -2.24
CA ARG A 209 -8.95 -16.77 -3.12
C ARG A 209 -9.27 -16.32 -4.54
N ILE A 210 -10.43 -16.72 -5.08
CA ILE A 210 -10.95 -16.26 -6.37
C ILE A 210 -11.16 -14.74 -6.34
N GLU A 211 -11.83 -14.22 -5.31
CA GLU A 211 -12.07 -12.78 -5.15
C GLU A 211 -10.75 -11.98 -5.08
N ASN A 212 -9.79 -12.47 -4.30
CA ASN A 212 -8.47 -11.85 -4.18
C ASN A 212 -7.68 -11.87 -5.49
N ASN A 213 -7.75 -12.97 -6.25
CA ASN A 213 -7.13 -13.06 -7.56
C ASN A 213 -7.76 -12.08 -8.55
N HIS A 214 -9.09 -11.94 -8.51
CA HIS A 214 -9.80 -10.98 -9.34
C HIS A 214 -9.42 -9.53 -9.00
N LYS A 215 -9.34 -9.18 -7.72
CA LYS A 215 -8.88 -7.85 -7.29
C LYS A 215 -7.44 -7.57 -7.73
N LYS A 216 -6.53 -8.55 -7.59
CA LYS A 216 -5.16 -8.44 -8.09
C LYS A 216 -5.10 -8.21 -9.59
N MET A 217 -5.90 -8.95 -10.35
CA MET A 217 -6.00 -8.79 -11.80
C MET A 217 -6.52 -7.40 -12.18
N ASN A 218 -7.52 -6.89 -11.48
CA ASN A 218 -8.02 -5.53 -11.69
C ASN A 218 -6.93 -4.48 -11.42
N SER A 219 -6.17 -4.61 -10.33
CA SER A 219 -5.04 -3.73 -10.01
C SER A 219 -4.00 -3.71 -11.16
N TYR A 220 -3.63 -4.88 -11.68
CA TYR A 220 -2.72 -4.98 -12.83
C TYR A 220 -3.28 -4.31 -14.09
N TRP A 221 -4.57 -4.47 -14.37
CA TRP A 221 -5.20 -3.77 -15.47
C TRP A 221 -5.22 -2.26 -15.27
N VAL A 222 -5.49 -1.76 -14.06
CA VAL A 222 -5.43 -0.33 -13.74
C VAL A 222 -4.03 0.22 -14.03
N GLU A 223 -3.00 -0.49 -13.58
CA GLU A 223 -1.61 -0.13 -13.84
C GLU A 223 -1.28 -0.05 -15.33
N ILE A 224 -1.72 -1.04 -16.12
CA ILE A 224 -1.54 -1.04 -17.58
C ILE A 224 -2.22 0.19 -18.19
N HIS A 225 -3.50 0.42 -17.87
CA HIS A 225 -4.25 1.55 -18.43
C HIS A 225 -3.65 2.90 -18.02
N LYS A 226 -3.15 3.05 -16.78
CA LYS A 226 -2.47 4.28 -16.32
C LYS A 226 -1.22 4.59 -17.14
N LYS A 227 -0.43 3.58 -17.52
CA LYS A 227 0.78 3.76 -18.36
C LYS A 227 0.44 4.37 -19.74
N TYR A 228 -0.79 4.20 -20.23
CA TYR A 228 -1.25 4.81 -21.48
C TYR A 228 -2.09 6.08 -21.28
N SER A 229 -2.92 6.12 -20.23
CA SER A 229 -3.81 7.23 -19.92
C SER A 229 -3.04 8.51 -19.55
N ILE A 230 -1.94 8.41 -18.80
CA ILE A 230 -1.15 9.58 -18.37
C ILE A 230 -0.48 10.27 -19.56
N PRO A 231 0.21 9.58 -20.49
CA PRO A 231 0.71 10.21 -21.72
C PRO A 231 -0.40 10.81 -22.59
N PHE A 232 -1.56 10.13 -22.68
CA PHE A 232 -2.70 10.66 -23.43
C PHE A 232 -3.26 11.96 -22.84
N ALA A 233 -3.17 12.12 -21.51
CA ALA A 233 -3.60 13.34 -20.83
C ALA A 233 -2.86 14.59 -21.33
N CYS A 234 -1.62 14.47 -21.82
CA CYS A 234 -0.90 15.59 -22.42
C CYS A 234 -1.67 16.19 -23.60
N ILE A 235 -2.29 15.37 -24.45
CA ILE A 235 -3.10 15.82 -25.58
C ILE A 235 -4.35 16.56 -25.05
N VAL A 236 -4.99 15.99 -24.03
CA VAL A 236 -6.17 16.59 -23.38
C VAL A 236 -5.83 17.95 -22.75
N PHE A 237 -4.69 18.07 -22.06
CA PHE A 237 -4.23 19.32 -21.48
C PHE A 237 -3.89 20.37 -22.53
N VAL A 238 -3.33 19.98 -23.68
CA VAL A 238 -3.12 20.91 -24.80
C VAL A 238 -4.46 21.43 -25.35
N LEU A 239 -5.46 20.55 -25.50
CA LEU A 239 -6.80 20.91 -25.97
C LEU A 239 -7.51 21.88 -25.03
N ILE A 240 -7.27 21.81 -23.72
CA ILE A 240 -7.83 22.74 -22.73
C ILE A 240 -6.99 24.01 -22.64
N GLY A 241 -5.67 23.87 -22.56
CA GLY A 241 -4.74 24.96 -22.30
C GLY A 241 -4.62 25.96 -23.46
N ALA A 242 -4.60 25.48 -24.71
CA ALA A 242 -4.49 26.34 -25.88
C ALA A 242 -5.65 27.36 -25.98
N PRO A 243 -6.94 26.97 -25.95
CA PRO A 243 -8.04 27.94 -25.99
C PRO A 243 -8.13 28.79 -24.73
N LEU A 244 -7.86 28.25 -23.54
CA LEU A 244 -7.89 29.06 -22.31
C LEU A 244 -6.81 30.13 -22.30
N GLY A 245 -5.60 29.82 -22.80
CA GLY A 245 -4.51 30.77 -22.90
C GLY A 245 -4.79 31.93 -23.86
N THR A 246 -5.47 31.68 -24.98
CA THR A 246 -5.84 32.74 -25.94
C THR A 246 -7.03 33.56 -25.47
N MET A 247 -7.99 32.96 -24.75
CA MET A 247 -9.21 33.61 -24.26
C MET A 247 -8.98 34.49 -23.02
N THR A 248 -7.98 34.19 -22.19
CA THR A 248 -7.71 34.91 -20.93
C THR A 248 -6.95 36.23 -21.10
N ARG A 249 -6.85 36.77 -22.32
CA ARG A 249 -6.04 37.94 -22.71
C ARG A 249 -6.24 39.21 -21.86
N LYS A 250 -7.32 39.33 -21.07
CA LYS A 250 -7.58 40.46 -20.13
C LYS A 250 -7.13 40.21 -18.68
N GLY A 251 -6.93 38.95 -18.26
CA GLY A 251 -6.36 38.60 -16.95
C GLY A 251 -4.94 38.10 -17.18
N GLY A 252 -3.92 38.81 -16.69
CA GLY A 252 -2.51 38.54 -16.99
C GLY A 252 -2.08 37.06 -16.80
N LEU A 253 -0.85 36.73 -17.23
CA LEU A 253 -0.30 35.36 -17.29
C LEU A 253 -0.67 34.44 -16.10
N GLY A 254 -0.75 34.98 -14.89
CA GLY A 254 -1.15 34.25 -13.68
C GLY A 254 -2.58 33.68 -13.68
N VAL A 255 -3.55 34.31 -14.35
CA VAL A 255 -4.94 33.83 -14.40
C VAL A 255 -5.05 32.56 -15.24
N ALA A 256 -4.38 32.52 -16.39
CA ALA A 256 -4.32 31.32 -17.24
C ALA A 256 -3.61 30.15 -16.52
N ALA A 257 -2.54 30.45 -15.79
CA ALA A 257 -1.81 29.47 -14.99
C ALA A 257 -2.65 28.91 -13.84
N ALA A 258 -3.37 29.77 -13.11
CA ALA A 258 -4.25 29.36 -12.02
C ALA A 258 -5.39 28.44 -12.50
N ILE A 259 -6.02 28.77 -13.63
CA ILE A 259 -7.08 27.94 -14.21
C ILE A 259 -6.51 26.57 -14.64
N SER A 260 -5.36 26.57 -15.31
CA SER A 260 -4.68 25.33 -15.74
C SER A 260 -4.32 24.44 -14.56
N LEU A 261 -3.81 25.02 -13.46
CA LEU A 261 -3.56 24.32 -12.21
C LEU A 261 -4.85 23.72 -11.63
N GLY A 262 -5.98 24.43 -11.70
CA GLY A 262 -7.28 23.92 -11.30
C GLY A 262 -7.68 22.65 -12.07
N PHE A 263 -7.59 22.67 -13.41
CA PHE A 263 -7.85 21.47 -14.23
C PHE A 263 -6.89 20.32 -13.93
N PHE A 264 -5.62 20.62 -13.66
CA PHE A 264 -4.63 19.62 -13.27
C PHE A 264 -4.99 18.95 -11.94
N LEU A 265 -5.40 19.72 -10.92
CA LEU A 265 -5.84 19.17 -9.64
C LEU A 265 -7.09 18.31 -9.78
N VAL A 266 -8.06 18.75 -10.59
CA VAL A 266 -9.25 17.96 -10.90
C VAL A 266 -8.86 16.66 -11.59
N TYR A 267 -7.99 16.71 -12.60
CA TYR A 267 -7.50 15.51 -13.29
C TYR A 267 -6.88 14.51 -12.30
N TRP A 268 -6.00 14.98 -11.41
CA TRP A 268 -5.37 14.13 -10.41
C TRP A 268 -6.37 13.53 -9.42
N ALA A 269 -7.38 14.29 -9.00
CA ALA A 269 -8.44 13.79 -8.13
C ALA A 269 -9.23 12.64 -8.80
N PHE A 270 -9.60 12.79 -10.07
CA PHE A 270 -10.25 11.72 -10.82
C PHE A 270 -9.34 10.51 -11.03
N LEU A 271 -8.05 10.72 -11.32
CA LEU A 271 -7.10 9.64 -11.53
C LEU A 271 -6.89 8.79 -10.25
N ILE A 272 -6.65 9.45 -9.11
CA ILE A 272 -6.47 8.78 -7.81
C ILE A 272 -7.78 8.13 -7.35
N GLY A 273 -8.90 8.84 -7.46
CA GLY A 273 -10.22 8.32 -7.08
C GLY A 273 -10.61 7.11 -7.92
N GLY A 274 -10.41 7.18 -9.23
CA GLY A 274 -10.71 6.10 -10.17
C GLY A 274 -9.82 4.87 -9.99
N GLU A 275 -8.53 5.04 -9.67
CA GLU A 275 -7.64 3.96 -9.25
C GLU A 275 -8.21 3.25 -8.01
N LYS A 276 -8.56 3.99 -6.95
CA LYS A 276 -9.09 3.40 -5.71
C LYS A 276 -10.43 2.70 -5.89
N LEU A 277 -11.30 3.17 -6.78
CA LEU A 277 -12.57 2.51 -7.08
C LEU A 277 -12.37 1.21 -7.86
N SER A 278 -11.43 1.20 -8.83
CA SER A 278 -11.10 0.02 -9.61
C SER A 278 -10.36 -1.05 -8.80
N ASP A 279 -9.45 -0.64 -7.90
CA ASP A 279 -8.76 -1.55 -6.97
C ASP A 279 -9.75 -2.29 -6.05
N ARG A 280 -10.85 -1.63 -5.69
CA ARG A 280 -11.94 -2.22 -4.90
C ARG A 280 -12.90 -3.07 -5.73
N GLY A 281 -12.74 -3.09 -7.06
CA GLY A 281 -13.63 -3.79 -7.98
C GLY A 281 -15.00 -3.13 -8.17
N LEU A 282 -15.19 -1.88 -7.73
CA LEU A 282 -16.45 -1.14 -7.87
C LEU A 282 -16.61 -0.54 -9.27
N LEU A 283 -15.49 -0.28 -9.94
CA LEU A 283 -15.45 0.29 -11.28
C LEU A 283 -14.53 -0.56 -12.15
N SER A 284 -14.78 -0.64 -13.46
CA SER A 284 -13.87 -1.34 -14.34
C SER A 284 -12.53 -0.57 -14.45
N PRO A 285 -11.39 -1.26 -14.55
CA PRO A 285 -10.07 -0.62 -14.69
C PRO A 285 -9.99 0.42 -15.81
N PHE A 286 -10.69 0.16 -16.91
CA PHE A 286 -10.79 1.08 -18.04
C PHE A 286 -11.45 2.41 -17.62
N TRP A 287 -12.68 2.34 -17.08
CA TRP A 287 -13.41 3.55 -16.71
C TRP A 287 -12.74 4.28 -15.55
N GLY A 288 -12.16 3.57 -14.58
CA GLY A 288 -11.46 4.24 -13.47
C GLY A 288 -10.25 5.07 -13.91
N THR A 289 -9.55 4.66 -14.97
CA THR A 289 -8.32 5.35 -15.41
C THR A 289 -8.52 6.32 -16.57
N TRP A 290 -9.57 6.13 -17.37
CA TRP A 290 -9.85 6.96 -18.56
C TRP A 290 -10.92 8.02 -18.36
N THR A 291 -11.77 7.92 -17.33
CA THR A 291 -12.85 8.89 -17.09
C THR A 291 -12.34 10.33 -17.07
N ALA A 292 -11.21 10.60 -16.41
CA ALA A 292 -10.61 11.94 -16.37
C ALA A 292 -10.28 12.47 -17.77
N ASN A 293 -9.62 11.65 -18.60
CA ASN A 293 -9.26 12.01 -19.98
C ASN A 293 -10.48 12.21 -20.86
N ILE A 294 -11.52 11.39 -20.69
CA ILE A 294 -12.75 11.48 -21.50
C ILE A 294 -13.51 12.76 -21.14
N VAL A 295 -13.75 13.00 -19.85
CA VAL A 295 -14.49 14.18 -19.37
C VAL A 295 -13.76 15.47 -19.73
N LEU A 296 -12.46 15.55 -19.42
CA LEU A 296 -11.65 16.72 -19.77
C LEU A 296 -11.44 16.85 -21.28
N GLY A 297 -11.29 15.74 -22.00
CA GLY A 297 -11.15 15.73 -23.45
C GLY A 297 -12.38 16.29 -24.16
N ILE A 298 -13.58 15.89 -23.74
CA ILE A 298 -14.84 16.45 -24.25
C ILE A 298 -14.90 17.95 -23.96
N LEU A 299 -14.59 18.37 -22.74
CA LEU A 299 -14.55 19.79 -22.37
C LEU A 299 -13.53 20.57 -23.22
N GLY A 300 -12.33 20.03 -23.42
CA GLY A 300 -11.29 20.62 -24.28
C GLY A 300 -11.76 20.79 -25.71
N ILE A 301 -12.38 19.77 -26.31
CA ILE A 301 -12.93 19.85 -27.67
C ILE A 301 -14.03 20.93 -27.77
N VAL A 302 -14.92 21.01 -26.78
CA VAL A 302 -15.97 22.04 -26.73
C VAL A 302 -15.34 23.44 -26.62
N LEU A 303 -14.32 23.61 -25.76
CA LEU A 303 -13.61 24.88 -25.60
C LEU A 303 -12.89 25.31 -26.89
N VAL A 304 -12.20 24.39 -27.57
CA VAL A 304 -11.55 24.67 -28.86
C VAL A 304 -12.59 25.11 -29.89
N ARG A 305 -13.72 24.41 -30.00
CA ARG A 305 -14.80 24.79 -30.94
C ARG A 305 -15.37 26.16 -30.64
N LYS A 306 -15.57 26.50 -29.37
CA LYS A 306 -16.07 27.81 -28.96
C LYS A 306 -15.05 28.92 -29.26
N SER A 307 -13.79 28.71 -28.88
CA SER A 307 -12.70 29.66 -29.14
C SER A 307 -12.46 29.88 -30.65
N ALA A 308 -12.72 28.87 -31.49
CA ALA A 308 -12.55 28.98 -32.94
C ALA A 308 -13.70 29.72 -33.63
N LYS A 309 -14.94 29.54 -33.16
CA LYS A 309 -16.13 30.18 -33.74
C LYS A 309 -16.32 31.63 -33.30
N GLU A 310 -15.84 31.98 -32.12
CA GLU A 310 -16.20 33.22 -31.46
C GLU A 310 -15.01 33.77 -30.66
N ARG A 311 -14.62 35.04 -30.87
CA ARG A 311 -13.81 35.80 -29.90
C ARG A 311 -14.66 36.13 -28.67
N VAL A 312 -15.21 35.12 -28.01
CA VAL A 312 -16.09 35.32 -26.86
C VAL A 312 -15.28 35.32 -25.58
N GLU A 313 -15.23 36.50 -24.96
CA GLU A 313 -14.76 36.69 -23.59
C GLU A 313 -15.70 35.91 -22.66
N LEU A 314 -15.17 34.89 -21.98
CA LEU A 314 -15.93 34.22 -20.92
C LEU A 314 -16.07 35.20 -19.76
N ASN A 315 -17.28 35.72 -19.54
CA ASN A 315 -17.54 36.55 -18.37
C ASN A 315 -17.62 35.65 -17.11
N PHE A 316 -16.54 35.62 -16.34
CA PHE A 316 -16.39 34.80 -15.13
C PHE A 316 -16.90 35.50 -13.85
N ASP A 317 -17.98 36.28 -13.94
CA ASP A 317 -18.59 36.93 -12.77
C ASP A 317 -19.03 35.94 -11.67
N PHE A 318 -19.17 34.65 -12.00
CA PHE A 318 -19.39 33.58 -11.02
C PHE A 318 -18.18 33.30 -10.12
N LEU A 319 -16.95 33.32 -10.65
CA LEU A 319 -15.71 33.08 -9.88
C LEU A 319 -15.40 34.21 -8.91
N LYS A 320 -15.79 35.43 -9.29
CA LYS A 320 -15.85 36.60 -8.40
C LYS A 320 -16.64 36.29 -7.11
N LYS A 321 -17.64 35.41 -7.13
CA LYS A 321 -18.43 35.06 -5.93
C LYS A 321 -17.66 34.19 -4.92
N PHE A 322 -16.61 33.49 -5.36
CA PHE A 322 -15.75 32.64 -4.53
C PHE A 322 -14.51 33.38 -3.98
N ILE A 323 -14.23 34.59 -4.46
CA ILE A 323 -13.14 35.43 -3.94
C ILE A 323 -13.69 36.28 -2.78
N PRO A 324 -13.19 36.14 -1.55
CA PRO A 324 -13.64 36.94 -0.41
C PRO A 324 -13.46 38.44 -0.69
N LYS A 325 -14.43 39.26 -0.25
CA LYS A 325 -14.49 40.70 -0.54
C LYS A 325 -13.24 41.48 -0.09
N SER A 326 -12.47 40.95 0.85
CA SER A 326 -11.23 41.57 1.35
C SER A 326 -10.11 41.68 0.30
N TRP A 327 -10.17 40.92 -0.79
CA TRP A 327 -9.13 40.90 -1.84
C TRP A 327 -9.53 41.72 -3.09
N ARG A 328 -10.63 42.47 -3.02
CA ARG A 328 -11.21 43.20 -4.17
C ARG A 328 -10.88 44.69 -4.26
N ASN A 329 -10.22 45.27 -3.26
CA ASN A 329 -9.92 46.70 -3.24
C ASN A 329 -8.42 46.94 -3.17
N THR A 330 -7.82 47.29 -4.32
CA THR A 330 -6.80 48.36 -4.47
C THR A 330 -6.32 48.42 -5.92
N SER A 331 -7.12 48.96 -6.84
CA SER A 331 -6.62 49.56 -8.09
C SER A 331 -7.70 50.32 -8.86
N GLU A 332 -8.50 51.13 -8.17
CA GLU A 332 -9.26 52.22 -8.80
C GLU A 332 -9.16 53.43 -7.88
N ASN A 333 -8.04 54.15 -7.98
CA ASN A 333 -7.97 55.59 -7.79
C ASN A 333 -6.60 56.10 -8.28
N ASN A 334 -6.69 57.09 -9.17
CA ASN A 334 -5.66 57.82 -9.92
C ASN A 334 -5.17 57.20 -11.22
#